data_AF-A0A7U9XP91-F1
#
_entry.id   AF-A0A7U9XP91-F1
#
_cell.length_a   1.000
_cell.length_b   1.000
_cell.length_c   1.000
_cell.angle_alpha   90.00
_cell.angle_beta   90.00
_cell.angle_gamma   90.00
#
_symmetry.space_group_name_H-M   'P 1'
#
loop_
_entity.id
_entity.type
_entity.pdbx_description
1 polymer ?
#
loop_
_entity_poly.entity_id
_entity_poly.type
_entity_poly.pdbx_seq_one_letter_code
_entity_poly.pdbx_strand_id
1 'polypeptide(L)'
;MTDMTYELLEAEGIDTSMIKVCKKIRNLAKLNRIVLDNSTHRSGLNQHLFDYIEYCGLDTLTFIKSYLSNLQPYMIERRKDQEAHKSFVCVIDNLYKISVYIKIDTKQFEEIIISFHEDNKRGIAKSNKLQLYTGNKYVPIFADSVLSKVENENKYVVKVMAQRGLLELPLEIAGFKCKDIFVVNRKSIDTLFLSYCNDYIKELYTSDLDIDYDTIEVFSVLQQLSFTSYGKDTFSSISILIDCLCVQPDYISKQAADFALITFVQSLKLTTEQQADLKNLLDTKYMVSDIKRIDIVLKRIKDNLALNYNLEESQKEAEA
;
A
#
# COMPACT_ATOMS: atom_id res chain seq x y z
N MET A 1 15.50 34.99 11.83
CA MET A 1 14.34 34.13 11.54
C MET A 1 13.87 33.56 12.84
N THR A 2 12.60 33.74 13.20
CA THR A 2 12.00 33.06 14.35
C THR A 2 12.03 31.56 14.09
N ASP A 3 12.59 30.77 15.01
CA ASP A 3 12.61 29.33 14.86
C ASP A 3 11.18 28.79 14.83
N MET A 4 10.87 27.99 13.82
CA MET A 4 9.55 27.42 13.64
C MET A 4 9.27 26.37 14.73
N THR A 5 8.10 26.43 15.33
CA THR A 5 7.68 25.53 16.42
C THR A 5 6.45 24.70 16.03
N TYR A 6 6.16 23.66 16.80
CA TYR A 6 4.99 22.81 16.54
C TYR A 6 3.69 23.53 16.82
N GLU A 7 3.70 24.41 17.81
CA GLU A 7 2.57 25.27 18.16
C GLU A 7 2.21 26.21 16.99
N LEU A 8 3.23 26.70 16.26
CA LEU A 8 3.01 27.50 15.04
C LEU A 8 2.43 26.64 13.89
N LEU A 9 2.92 25.42 13.70
CA LEU A 9 2.36 24.50 12.68
C LEU A 9 0.89 24.18 12.96
N GLU A 10 0.57 23.88 14.22
CA GLU A 10 -0.79 23.57 14.67
C GLU A 10 -1.74 24.76 14.49
N ALA A 11 -1.26 26.00 14.74
CA ALA A 11 -2.03 27.22 14.50
C ALA A 11 -2.35 27.42 13.01
N GLU A 12 -1.50 26.95 12.10
CA GLU A 12 -1.71 26.93 10.65
C GLU A 12 -2.53 25.71 10.18
N GLY A 13 -3.01 24.86 11.11
CA GLY A 13 -3.81 23.68 10.81
C GLY A 13 -3.01 22.48 10.26
N ILE A 14 -1.70 22.44 10.50
CA ILE A 14 -0.84 21.28 10.16
C ILE A 14 -0.87 20.30 11.33
N ASP A 15 -1.28 19.06 11.07
CA ASP A 15 -1.36 18.03 12.10
C ASP A 15 0.03 17.49 12.47
N THR A 16 0.42 17.73 13.72
CA THR A 16 1.69 17.29 14.35
C THR A 16 1.49 16.08 15.28
N SER A 17 0.26 15.64 15.51
CA SER A 17 -0.13 14.74 16.60
C SER A 17 0.57 13.39 16.53
N MET A 18 0.91 12.94 15.32
CA MET A 18 1.50 11.62 15.06
C MET A 18 3.03 11.63 15.05
N ILE A 19 3.70 12.80 15.09
CA ILE A 19 5.17 12.90 15.00
C ILE A 19 5.85 12.01 16.06
N LYS A 20 5.47 12.16 17.33
CA LYS A 20 6.10 11.43 18.43
C LYS A 20 5.89 9.91 18.33
N VAL A 21 4.69 9.49 17.97
CA VAL A 21 4.32 8.06 17.86
C VAL A 21 5.04 7.43 16.67
N CYS A 22 4.99 8.09 15.51
CA CYS A 22 5.66 7.63 14.30
C CYS A 22 7.18 7.52 14.50
N LYS A 23 7.81 8.53 15.14
CA LYS A 23 9.24 8.51 15.46
C LYS A 23 9.61 7.31 16.34
N LYS A 24 8.78 7.00 17.34
CA LYS A 24 8.97 5.84 18.21
C LYS A 24 8.93 4.53 17.40
N ILE A 25 7.92 4.35 16.56
CA ILE A 25 7.76 3.15 15.71
C ILE A 25 8.97 2.98 14.78
N ARG A 26 9.35 4.04 14.05
CA ARG A 26 10.51 4.02 13.16
C ARG A 26 11.80 3.64 13.87
N ASN A 27 12.05 4.21 15.05
CA ASN A 27 13.24 3.93 15.82
C ASN A 27 13.29 2.45 16.26
N LEU A 28 12.17 1.89 16.71
CA LEU A 28 12.11 0.48 17.08
C LEU A 28 12.42 -0.42 15.88
N ALA A 29 11.87 -0.12 14.71
CA ALA A 29 12.12 -0.87 13.48
C ALA A 29 13.60 -0.82 13.06
N LYS A 30 14.23 0.35 13.14
CA LYS A 30 15.65 0.56 12.80
C LYS A 30 16.62 -0.12 13.79
N LEU A 31 16.23 -0.31 15.04
CA LEU A 31 17.07 -0.94 16.07
C LEU A 31 17.14 -2.47 15.94
N ASN A 32 16.44 -3.07 14.97
CA ASN A 32 16.35 -4.51 14.74
C ASN A 32 15.91 -5.34 15.97
N ARG A 33 15.26 -4.71 16.95
CA ARG A 33 14.80 -5.35 18.20
C ARG A 33 13.42 -5.99 18.09
N ILE A 34 12.72 -5.68 17.00
CA ILE A 34 11.34 -6.14 16.80
C ILE A 34 11.32 -7.61 16.38
N VAL A 35 10.46 -8.40 17.01
CA VAL A 35 10.10 -9.76 16.59
C VAL A 35 8.63 -9.81 16.16
N LEU A 36 8.27 -10.71 15.25
CA LEU A 36 6.88 -10.95 14.85
C LEU A 36 6.24 -11.97 15.79
N ASP A 37 5.10 -11.63 16.41
CA ASP A 37 4.29 -12.58 17.15
C ASP A 37 3.17 -13.14 16.27
N ASN A 38 3.34 -14.38 15.82
CA ASN A 38 2.33 -15.09 15.02
C ASN A 38 1.28 -15.82 15.88
N SER A 39 1.44 -15.85 17.21
CA SER A 39 0.61 -16.68 18.11
C SER A 39 -0.77 -16.07 18.41
N THR A 40 -0.96 -14.77 18.15
CA THR A 40 -2.14 -14.01 18.58
C THR A 40 -3.21 -13.80 17.48
N HIS A 41 -3.03 -14.34 16.28
CA HIS A 41 -4.00 -14.22 15.17
C HIS A 41 -5.19 -15.18 15.34
N ARG A 42 -6.19 -14.75 16.11
CA ARG A 42 -7.35 -15.59 16.49
C ARG A 42 -8.23 -16.12 15.35
N SER A 43 -8.18 -15.56 14.14
CA SER A 43 -9.14 -15.87 13.09
C SER A 43 -8.56 -16.29 11.73
N GLY A 44 -7.24 -16.31 11.53
CA GLY A 44 -6.61 -16.57 10.22
C GLY A 44 -6.88 -15.48 9.15
N LEU A 45 -7.97 -14.71 9.27
CA LEU A 45 -8.38 -13.63 8.36
C LEU A 45 -7.35 -12.49 8.23
N ASN A 46 -6.39 -12.42 9.16
CA ASN A 46 -5.39 -11.35 9.27
C ASN A 46 -4.00 -11.77 8.76
N GLN A 47 -3.87 -12.92 8.10
CA GLN A 47 -2.58 -13.41 7.61
C GLN A 47 -2.34 -13.15 6.12
N HIS A 48 -3.36 -12.74 5.36
CA HIS A 48 -3.25 -12.55 3.90
C HIS A 48 -2.12 -11.61 3.45
N LEU A 49 -1.75 -10.60 4.25
CA LEU A 49 -0.60 -9.75 3.91
C LEU A 49 0.73 -10.50 4.08
N PHE A 50 0.84 -11.40 5.06
CA PHE A 50 2.04 -12.23 5.23
C PHE A 50 2.15 -13.22 4.07
N ASP A 51 1.05 -13.90 3.74
CA ASP A 51 0.98 -14.81 2.59
C ASP A 51 1.38 -14.08 1.29
N TYR A 52 0.91 -12.83 1.12
CA TYR A 52 1.29 -12.01 -0.03
C TYR A 52 2.78 -11.62 -0.03
N ILE A 53 3.33 -11.22 1.11
CA ILE A 53 4.75 -10.86 1.21
C ILE A 53 5.64 -12.08 0.90
N GLU A 54 5.28 -13.24 1.43
CA GLU A 54 5.98 -14.51 1.20
C GLU A 54 5.83 -14.98 -0.25
N TYR A 55 4.65 -14.83 -0.85
CA TYR A 55 4.43 -15.07 -2.28
C TYR A 55 5.37 -14.24 -3.16
N CYS A 56 5.68 -13.01 -2.74
CA CYS A 56 6.63 -12.14 -3.43
C CYS A 56 8.11 -12.51 -3.18
N GLY A 57 8.38 -13.61 -2.46
CA GLY A 57 9.72 -14.09 -2.13
C GLY A 57 10.43 -13.27 -1.06
N LEU A 58 9.69 -12.52 -0.23
CA LEU A 58 10.24 -11.66 0.81
C LEU A 58 10.05 -12.27 2.19
N ASP A 59 11.02 -12.04 3.08
CA ASP A 59 10.86 -12.35 4.51
C ASP A 59 9.89 -11.35 5.16
N THR A 60 8.80 -11.86 5.74
CA THR A 60 7.73 -11.08 6.36
C THR A 60 8.25 -10.10 7.42
N LEU A 61 9.14 -10.55 8.31
CA LEU A 61 9.66 -9.69 9.38
C LEU A 61 10.53 -8.56 8.82
N THR A 62 11.41 -8.88 7.87
CA THR A 62 12.31 -7.92 7.21
C THR A 62 11.51 -6.88 6.45
N PHE A 63 10.50 -7.31 5.69
CA PHE A 63 9.61 -6.41 4.98
C PHE A 63 8.89 -5.44 5.94
N ILE A 64 8.25 -5.97 7.00
CA ILE A 64 7.53 -5.11 7.96
C ILE A 64 8.50 -4.14 8.66
N LYS A 65 9.72 -4.57 9.00
CA LYS A 65 10.74 -3.67 9.56
C LYS A 65 11.09 -2.54 8.58
N SER A 66 11.30 -2.84 7.29
CA SER A 66 11.53 -1.81 6.27
C SER A 66 10.36 -0.82 6.23
N TYR A 67 9.14 -1.35 6.12
CA TYR A 67 7.90 -0.57 6.10
C TYR A 67 7.76 0.39 7.29
N LEU A 68 7.92 -0.15 8.51
CA LEU A 68 7.83 0.62 9.75
C LEU A 68 8.96 1.65 9.87
N SER A 69 10.15 1.36 9.33
CA SER A 69 11.27 2.29 9.32
C SER A 69 11.06 3.48 8.38
N ASN A 70 10.17 3.34 7.40
CA ASN A 70 9.81 4.34 6.39
C ASN A 70 8.49 5.07 6.67
N LEU A 71 7.70 4.62 7.66
CA LEU A 71 6.45 5.29 8.08
C LEU A 71 6.64 6.79 8.29
N GLN A 72 5.70 7.59 7.80
CA GLN A 72 5.70 9.04 7.98
C GLN A 72 4.48 9.46 8.83
N PRO A 73 4.58 10.55 9.61
CA PRO A 73 3.50 10.94 10.53
C PRO A 73 2.14 11.12 9.85
N TYR A 74 2.13 11.66 8.64
CA TYR A 74 0.91 11.93 7.87
C TYR A 74 0.19 10.67 7.34
N MET A 75 0.86 9.52 7.39
CA MET A 75 0.30 8.25 6.89
C MET A 75 -0.62 7.60 7.90
N ILE A 76 -0.42 7.89 9.20
CA ILE A 76 -0.99 7.08 10.27
C ILE A 76 -1.95 7.86 11.14
N GLU A 77 -2.90 7.16 11.75
CA GLU A 77 -3.72 7.65 12.85
C GLU A 77 -3.62 6.69 14.04
N ARG A 78 -3.64 7.22 15.26
CA ARG A 78 -3.52 6.39 16.47
C ARG A 78 -4.88 5.88 16.95
N ARG A 79 -4.96 4.58 17.19
CA ARG A 79 -6.14 3.86 17.71
C ARG A 79 -6.00 3.55 19.20
N LYS A 80 -6.04 4.60 20.02
CA LYS A 80 -5.94 4.48 21.49
C LYS A 80 -7.03 3.58 22.08
N ASP A 81 -8.19 3.50 21.42
CA ASP A 81 -9.30 2.61 21.78
C ASP A 81 -8.93 1.11 21.76
N GLN A 82 -7.84 0.75 21.06
CA GLN A 82 -7.37 -0.63 20.93
C GLN A 82 -6.08 -0.92 21.72
N GLU A 83 -5.61 0.03 22.53
CA GLU A 83 -4.40 -0.10 23.35
C GLU A 83 -4.77 -0.64 24.75
N ALA A 84 -4.88 -1.96 24.89
CA ALA A 84 -5.23 -2.60 26.16
C ALA A 84 -4.21 -2.34 27.29
N HIS A 85 -2.95 -2.06 26.94
CA HIS A 85 -1.88 -1.76 27.88
C HIS A 85 -1.11 -0.51 27.44
N LYS A 86 -0.48 0.18 28.41
CA LYS A 86 0.29 1.41 28.14
C LYS A 86 1.48 1.20 27.20
N SER A 87 2.00 -0.02 27.11
CA SER A 87 3.09 -0.37 26.21
C SER A 87 2.63 -0.60 24.77
N PHE A 88 1.33 -0.85 24.55
CA PHE A 88 0.80 -1.05 23.22
C PHE A 88 0.68 0.28 22.48
N VAL A 89 1.07 0.24 21.21
CA VAL A 89 0.87 1.31 20.25
C VAL A 89 0.11 0.71 19.08
N CYS A 90 -1.12 1.19 18.88
CA CYS A 90 -1.98 0.76 17.79
C CYS A 90 -2.16 1.94 16.83
N VAL A 91 -1.81 1.75 15.57
CA VAL A 91 -1.97 2.76 14.52
C VAL A 91 -2.60 2.14 13.28
N ILE A 92 -3.26 2.97 12.48
CA ILE A 92 -3.75 2.61 11.15
C ILE A 92 -3.05 3.47 10.11
N ASP A 93 -2.55 2.87 9.05
CA ASP A 93 -2.17 3.58 7.84
C ASP A 93 -3.41 3.76 6.96
N ASN A 94 -3.85 4.99 6.76
CA ASN A 94 -5.13 5.32 6.11
C ASN A 94 -4.97 5.72 4.63
N LEU A 95 -3.80 5.46 4.03
CA LEU A 95 -3.48 5.91 2.66
C LEU A 95 -3.77 4.87 1.58
N TYR A 96 -4.24 3.69 1.96
CA TYR A 96 -4.67 2.65 1.03
C TYR A 96 -6.19 2.60 0.91
N LYS A 97 -6.68 1.81 -0.05
CA LYS A 97 -8.09 1.45 -0.16
C LYS A 97 -8.62 0.82 1.12
N ILE A 98 -7.93 -0.18 1.67
CA ILE A 98 -8.20 -0.67 3.02
C ILE A 98 -7.07 -0.23 3.94
N SER A 99 -7.38 0.42 5.06
CA SER A 99 -6.36 0.84 6.01
C SER A 99 -5.51 -0.34 6.50
N VAL A 100 -4.22 -0.15 6.70
CA VAL A 100 -3.37 -1.20 7.31
C VAL A 100 -3.30 -0.97 8.81
N TYR A 101 -3.78 -1.94 9.59
CA TYR A 101 -3.71 -1.93 11.04
C TYR A 101 -2.36 -2.48 11.51
N ILE A 102 -1.71 -1.72 12.38
CA ILE A 102 -0.39 -2.02 12.93
C ILE A 102 -0.49 -1.95 14.45
N LYS A 103 -0.13 -3.05 15.12
CA LYS A 103 -0.08 -3.14 16.57
C LYS A 103 1.31 -3.58 17.01
N ILE A 104 1.91 -2.80 17.89
CA ILE A 104 3.25 -3.03 18.41
C ILE A 104 3.21 -3.00 19.94
N ASP A 105 3.80 -4.00 20.59
CA ASP A 105 4.21 -3.86 21.99
C ASP A 105 5.56 -3.17 22.05
N THR A 106 5.59 -2.06 22.78
CA THR A 106 6.80 -1.24 22.94
C THR A 106 7.43 -1.41 24.32
N LYS A 107 7.12 -2.51 25.00
CA LYS A 107 7.80 -2.90 26.24
C LYS A 107 9.29 -3.07 25.96
N GLN A 108 10.10 -2.36 26.74
CA GLN A 108 11.54 -2.30 26.54
C GLN A 108 12.17 -3.71 26.59
N PHE A 109 13.02 -4.03 25.62
CA PHE A 109 13.68 -5.33 25.44
C PHE A 109 12.76 -6.50 25.04
N GLU A 110 11.47 -6.24 24.88
CA GLU A 110 10.45 -7.21 24.46
C GLU A 110 9.61 -6.59 23.33
N GLU A 111 10.24 -5.78 22.46
CA GLU A 111 9.51 -5.09 21.41
C GLU A 111 9.01 -6.07 20.34
N ILE A 112 7.70 -6.12 20.13
CA ILE A 112 7.05 -7.14 19.30
C ILE A 112 6.03 -6.49 18.36
N ILE A 113 6.04 -6.85 17.08
CA ILE A 113 4.88 -6.62 16.19
C ILE A 113 3.85 -7.70 16.50
N ILE A 114 2.72 -7.27 17.04
CA ILE A 114 1.60 -8.15 17.38
C ILE A 114 0.66 -8.32 16.18
N SER A 115 0.53 -7.28 15.34
CA SER A 115 -0.39 -7.34 14.20
C SER A 115 0.06 -6.41 13.09
N PHE A 116 -0.04 -6.91 11.85
CA PHE A 116 0.15 -6.16 10.62
C PHE A 116 -0.77 -6.76 9.55
N HIS A 117 -1.91 -6.12 9.29
CA HIS A 117 -2.93 -6.63 8.36
C HIS A 117 -3.86 -5.50 7.89
N GLU A 118 -4.60 -5.70 6.80
CA GLU A 118 -5.69 -4.79 6.45
C GLU A 118 -6.78 -4.78 7.54
N ASP A 119 -7.25 -3.58 7.93
CA ASP A 119 -8.25 -3.37 8.99
C ASP A 119 -9.59 -3.98 8.54
N ASN A 120 -9.94 -5.11 9.14
CA ASN A 120 -11.25 -5.72 9.02
C ASN A 120 -11.99 -5.63 10.35
N LYS A 121 -13.10 -4.90 10.37
CA LYS A 121 -13.95 -4.78 11.57
C LYS A 121 -15.06 -5.80 11.46
N ARG A 122 -15.05 -6.78 12.38
CA ARG A 122 -16.02 -7.90 12.40
C ARG A 122 -16.00 -8.73 11.10
N GLY A 123 -14.80 -8.95 10.55
CA GLY A 123 -14.62 -9.75 9.34
C GLY A 123 -15.00 -9.03 8.04
N ILE A 124 -15.09 -7.70 8.06
CA ILE A 124 -15.30 -6.89 6.84
C ILE A 124 -14.23 -5.82 6.76
N ALA A 125 -13.41 -5.88 5.71
CA ALA A 125 -12.45 -4.87 5.30
C ALA A 125 -13.18 -3.77 4.52
N LYS A 126 -13.35 -2.60 5.14
CA LYS A 126 -14.06 -1.48 4.53
C LYS A 126 -13.10 -0.54 3.80
N SER A 127 -13.52 -0.13 2.61
CA SER A 127 -12.83 0.88 1.83
C SER A 127 -12.82 2.23 2.56
N ASN A 128 -11.65 2.85 2.59
CA ASN A 128 -11.44 4.19 3.11
C ASN A 128 -12.19 5.21 2.26
N LYS A 129 -12.66 6.29 2.89
CA LYS A 129 -13.20 7.42 2.16
C LYS A 129 -12.09 8.08 1.34
N LEU A 130 -12.42 8.47 0.11
CA LEU A 130 -11.48 9.20 -0.74
C LEU A 130 -11.08 10.52 -0.06
N GLN A 131 -9.78 10.69 0.17
CA GLN A 131 -9.24 11.92 0.74
C GLN A 131 -9.02 12.94 -0.37
N LEU A 132 -10.06 13.69 -0.71
CA LEU A 132 -9.93 14.83 -1.62
C LEU A 132 -9.04 15.89 -0.96
N TYR A 133 -8.11 16.49 -1.73
CA TYR A 133 -7.23 17.57 -1.26
C TYR A 133 -8.00 18.87 -1.01
N THR A 134 -8.82 18.86 0.04
CA THR A 134 -9.54 20.02 0.57
C THR A 134 -8.86 20.43 1.88
N GLY A 135 -8.47 21.71 2.01
CA GLY A 135 -7.75 22.22 3.19
C GLY A 135 -6.22 22.24 3.06
N ASN A 136 -5.52 22.26 4.21
CA ASN A 136 -4.07 22.41 4.28
C ASN A 136 -3.36 21.16 3.73
N LYS A 137 -2.50 21.35 2.73
CA LYS A 137 -1.80 20.27 2.01
C LYS A 137 -0.43 19.98 2.61
N TYR A 138 -0.01 20.74 3.61
CA TYR A 138 1.29 20.59 4.23
C TYR A 138 1.26 19.54 5.33
N VAL A 139 2.24 18.65 5.30
CA VAL A 139 2.35 17.52 6.21
C VAL A 139 3.75 17.39 6.79
N PRO A 140 3.89 16.99 8.06
CA PRO A 140 5.18 16.72 8.66
C PRO A 140 5.76 15.39 8.15
N ILE A 141 7.07 15.39 7.90
CA ILE A 141 7.84 14.23 7.47
C ILE A 141 9.19 14.16 8.19
N PHE A 142 9.73 12.95 8.26
CA PHE A 142 11.13 12.69 8.58
C PHE A 142 11.91 12.56 7.28
N ALA A 143 12.89 13.46 7.08
CA ALA A 143 13.84 13.38 5.98
C ALA A 143 15.00 12.46 6.33
N ASP A 144 15.52 11.74 5.34
CA ASP A 144 16.73 10.93 5.48
C ASP A 144 17.99 11.79 5.34
N SER A 145 17.96 12.79 4.46
CA SER A 145 19.02 13.78 4.34
C SER A 145 18.54 15.11 3.78
N VAL A 146 19.32 16.17 4.03
CA VAL A 146 19.16 17.48 3.38
C VAL A 146 20.05 17.51 2.15
N LEU A 147 19.49 17.83 0.99
CA LEU A 147 20.22 17.95 -0.27
C LEU A 147 20.68 19.38 -0.52
N SER A 148 19.81 20.35 -0.29
CA SER A 148 20.14 21.77 -0.45
C SER A 148 19.30 22.66 0.47
N LYS A 149 19.78 23.90 0.66
CA LYS A 149 19.11 24.95 1.43
C LYS A 149 19.19 26.26 0.65
N VAL A 150 18.08 26.99 0.57
CA VAL A 150 18.06 28.36 0.04
C VAL A 150 18.70 29.30 1.05
N GLU A 151 19.65 30.11 0.59
CA GLU A 151 20.37 31.05 1.45
C GLU A 151 19.40 32.04 2.10
N ASN A 152 19.58 32.32 3.39
CA ASN A 152 18.76 33.24 4.18
C ASN A 152 17.26 32.90 4.29
N GLU A 153 16.82 31.72 3.84
CA GLU A 153 15.44 31.24 3.96
C GLU A 153 15.32 29.92 4.72
N ASN A 154 14.14 29.64 5.28
CA ASN A 154 13.79 28.33 5.83
C ASN A 154 13.23 27.41 4.73
N LYS A 155 13.94 27.30 3.60
CA LYS A 155 13.56 26.43 2.48
C LYS A 155 14.67 25.45 2.17
N TYR A 156 14.30 24.18 2.05
CA TYR A 156 15.19 23.05 1.90
C TYR A 156 14.69 22.13 0.81
N VAL A 157 15.60 21.47 0.10
CA VAL A 157 15.30 20.25 -0.65
C VAL A 157 15.81 19.08 0.18
N VAL A 158 14.93 18.13 0.47
CA VAL A 158 15.24 16.96 1.30
C VAL A 158 15.02 15.68 0.53
N LYS A 159 15.84 14.68 0.86
CA LYS A 159 15.65 13.31 0.39
C LYS A 159 14.85 12.51 1.41
N VAL A 160 13.87 11.77 0.94
CA VAL A 160 12.99 10.92 1.74
C VAL A 160 12.80 9.59 1.03
N MET A 161 13.10 8.48 1.69
CA MET A 161 12.64 7.16 1.26
C MET A 161 11.17 7.02 1.66
N ALA A 162 10.31 6.96 0.65
CA ALA A 162 8.88 6.75 0.84
C ALA A 162 8.51 5.35 0.39
N GLN A 163 7.59 4.72 1.11
CA GLN A 163 7.16 3.36 0.83
C GLN A 163 5.64 3.24 0.82
N ARG A 164 5.11 2.51 -0.17
CA ARG A 164 3.71 2.06 -0.23
C ARG A 164 3.68 0.62 -0.71
N GLY A 165 3.06 -0.29 0.05
CA GLY A 165 3.15 -1.72 -0.24
C GLY A 165 4.59 -2.16 -0.48
N LEU A 166 4.84 -2.80 -1.64
CA LEU A 166 6.17 -3.21 -2.10
C LEU A 166 6.98 -2.08 -2.77
N LEU A 167 6.37 -0.95 -3.11
CA LEU A 167 7.02 0.14 -3.81
C LEU A 167 7.78 1.04 -2.83
N GLU A 168 9.09 1.07 -2.97
CA GLU A 168 9.99 2.01 -2.30
C GLU A 168 10.55 3.02 -3.31
N LEU A 169 10.41 4.31 -3.04
CA LEU A 169 10.87 5.39 -3.92
C LEU A 169 11.68 6.42 -3.13
N PRO A 170 12.92 6.75 -3.59
CA PRO A 170 13.61 7.93 -3.10
C PRO A 170 12.95 9.18 -3.69
N LEU A 171 12.45 10.06 -2.83
CA LEU A 171 11.80 11.32 -3.22
C LEU A 171 12.70 12.50 -2.88
N GLU A 172 12.77 13.47 -3.79
CA GLU A 172 13.40 14.77 -3.55
C GLU A 172 12.30 15.84 -3.49
N ILE A 173 12.12 16.44 -2.31
CA ILE A 173 10.96 17.29 -2.05
C ILE A 173 11.39 18.59 -1.40
N ALA A 174 10.83 19.69 -1.89
CA ALA A 174 10.99 20.99 -1.28
C ALA A 174 10.09 21.12 -0.03
N GLY A 175 10.66 21.65 1.05
CA GLY A 175 9.96 21.87 2.31
C GLY A 175 10.64 22.90 3.19
N PHE A 176 10.08 23.08 4.37
CA PHE A 176 10.63 23.95 5.40
C PHE A 176 10.89 23.18 6.68
N LYS A 177 11.93 23.57 7.42
CA LYS A 177 12.35 22.86 8.63
C LYS A 177 11.59 23.37 9.84
N CYS A 178 11.13 22.46 10.68
CA CYS A 178 10.56 22.75 11.99
C CYS A 178 11.14 21.77 13.01
N LYS A 179 11.97 22.25 13.95
CA LYS A 179 12.69 21.41 14.91
C LYS A 179 13.40 20.23 14.22
N ASP A 180 12.99 18.99 14.52
CA ASP A 180 13.55 17.73 14.03
C ASP A 180 12.80 17.11 12.83
N ILE A 181 11.86 17.85 12.22
CA ILE A 181 11.12 17.42 11.03
C ILE A 181 11.24 18.43 9.88
N PHE A 182 10.75 18.02 8.73
CA PHE A 182 10.41 18.91 7.62
C PHE A 182 8.91 18.90 7.38
N VAL A 183 8.40 19.99 6.83
CA VAL A 183 7.02 20.10 6.38
C VAL A 183 7.02 20.30 4.88
N VAL A 184 6.27 19.46 4.18
CA VAL A 184 6.24 19.40 2.72
C VAL A 184 4.81 19.37 2.21
N ASN A 185 4.63 19.68 0.92
CA ASN A 185 3.33 19.53 0.27
C ASN A 185 3.06 18.03 0.00
N ARG A 186 2.01 17.48 0.65
CA ARG A 186 1.60 16.08 0.50
C ARG A 186 1.30 15.71 -0.93
N LYS A 187 0.68 16.61 -1.72
CA LYS A 187 0.34 16.33 -3.11
C LYS A 187 1.60 16.00 -3.93
N SER A 188 2.74 16.60 -3.61
CA SER A 188 4.02 16.31 -4.28
C SER A 188 4.50 14.88 -4.01
N ILE A 189 4.15 14.29 -2.87
CA ILE A 189 4.43 12.88 -2.56
C ILE A 189 3.43 11.98 -3.30
N ASP A 190 2.14 12.20 -3.06
CA ASP A 190 1.08 11.31 -3.55
C ASP A 190 1.06 11.24 -5.09
N THR A 191 1.34 12.35 -5.78
CA THR A 191 1.39 12.40 -7.26
C THR A 191 2.45 11.46 -7.82
N LEU A 192 3.58 11.26 -7.14
CA LEU A 192 4.64 10.37 -7.60
C LEU A 192 4.21 8.90 -7.54
N PHE A 193 3.53 8.51 -6.46
CA PHE A 193 2.95 7.17 -6.33
C PHE A 193 1.83 6.93 -7.35
N LEU A 194 0.94 7.91 -7.52
CA LEU A 194 -0.16 7.83 -8.50
C LEU A 194 0.37 7.75 -9.92
N SER A 195 1.38 8.55 -10.29
CA SER A 195 2.02 8.47 -11.61
C SER A 195 2.58 7.08 -11.84
N TYR A 196 3.37 6.55 -10.91
CA TYR A 196 3.93 5.21 -11.03
C TYR A 196 2.86 4.14 -11.28
N CYS A 197 1.79 4.14 -10.49
CA CYS A 197 0.70 3.18 -10.63
C CYS A 197 -0.07 3.35 -11.96
N ASN A 198 -0.36 4.59 -12.36
CA ASN A 198 -1.07 4.87 -13.63
C ASN A 198 -0.21 4.54 -14.85
N ASP A 199 1.09 4.83 -14.81
CA ASP A 199 2.06 4.48 -15.84
C ASP A 199 2.15 2.95 -15.96
N TYR A 200 2.16 2.23 -14.84
CA TYR A 200 2.17 0.77 -14.85
C TYR A 200 0.86 0.16 -15.41
N ILE A 201 -0.32 0.71 -15.07
CA ILE A 201 -1.57 0.29 -15.74
C ILE A 201 -1.48 0.56 -17.24
N LYS A 202 -0.97 1.72 -17.66
CA LYS A 202 -0.82 2.03 -19.08
C LYS A 202 0.08 1.02 -19.78
N GLU A 203 1.20 0.62 -19.17
CA GLU A 203 2.06 -0.45 -19.67
C GLU A 203 1.25 -1.75 -19.85
N LEU A 204 0.50 -2.19 -18.84
CA LEU A 204 -0.31 -3.41 -18.89
C LEU A 204 -1.40 -3.39 -19.99
N TYR A 205 -1.90 -2.21 -20.37
CA TYR A 205 -2.91 -2.06 -21.43
C TYR A 205 -2.29 -1.97 -22.83
N THR A 206 -1.07 -1.45 -22.93
CA THR A 206 -0.44 -1.15 -24.23
C THR A 206 0.56 -2.20 -24.68
N SER A 207 1.14 -2.99 -23.77
CA SER A 207 2.16 -3.99 -24.11
C SER A 207 1.61 -5.15 -24.92
N ASP A 208 0.35 -5.54 -24.69
CA ASP A 208 -0.20 -6.80 -25.22
C ASP A 208 -1.62 -6.71 -25.80
N LEU A 209 -2.34 -5.59 -25.56
CA LEU A 209 -3.81 -5.61 -25.70
C LEU A 209 -4.39 -4.70 -26.79
N ASP A 210 -3.60 -3.74 -27.30
CA ASP A 210 -4.06 -2.70 -28.25
C ASP A 210 -5.38 -2.04 -27.80
N ILE A 211 -5.58 -1.93 -26.48
CA ILE A 211 -6.76 -1.31 -25.87
C ILE A 211 -6.51 0.19 -25.79
N ASP A 212 -7.51 0.97 -26.17
CA ASP A 212 -7.50 2.42 -26.01
C ASP A 212 -7.53 2.80 -24.51
N TYR A 213 -6.35 3.10 -23.95
CA TYR A 213 -6.19 3.57 -22.58
C TYR A 213 -6.96 4.88 -22.31
N ASP A 214 -7.27 5.67 -23.33
CA ASP A 214 -8.02 6.92 -23.16
C ASP A 214 -9.47 6.67 -22.72
N THR A 215 -9.95 5.43 -22.78
CA THR A 215 -11.27 5.01 -22.28
C THR A 215 -11.30 4.69 -20.77
N ILE A 216 -10.15 4.71 -20.10
CA ILE A 216 -10.00 4.28 -18.70
C ILE A 216 -9.82 5.48 -17.77
N GLU A 217 -10.57 5.51 -16.67
CA GLU A 217 -10.35 6.47 -15.60
C GLU A 217 -9.09 6.10 -14.80
N VAL A 218 -8.16 7.04 -14.70
CA VAL A 218 -6.90 6.90 -13.96
C VAL A 218 -7.10 7.09 -12.45
N PHE A 219 -6.21 6.53 -11.65
CA PHE A 219 -6.21 6.77 -10.21
C PHE A 219 -5.87 8.23 -9.91
N SER A 220 -6.71 8.88 -9.11
CA SER A 220 -6.59 10.27 -8.70
C SER A 220 -6.24 10.45 -7.22
N VAL A 221 -6.46 9.42 -6.39
CA VAL A 221 -6.12 9.39 -4.96
C VAL A 221 -5.65 8.01 -4.52
N LEU A 222 -4.76 7.96 -3.53
CA LEU A 222 -4.14 6.71 -3.07
C LEU A 222 -5.16 5.71 -2.47
N GLN A 223 -6.29 6.20 -1.92
CA GLN A 223 -7.36 5.35 -1.38
C GLN A 223 -8.13 4.55 -2.45
N GLN A 224 -7.80 4.71 -3.74
CA GLN A 224 -8.29 3.83 -4.80
C GLN A 224 -7.44 2.56 -4.95
N LEU A 225 -6.23 2.54 -4.37
CA LEU A 225 -5.24 1.47 -4.51
C LEU A 225 -5.12 0.65 -3.22
N SER A 226 -5.21 -0.67 -3.34
CA SER A 226 -4.94 -1.63 -2.28
C SER A 226 -3.45 -1.69 -1.92
N PHE A 227 -3.13 -2.18 -0.72
CA PHE A 227 -1.75 -2.38 -0.28
C PHE A 227 -0.95 -3.24 -1.25
N THR A 228 -1.60 -4.27 -1.79
CA THR A 228 -1.05 -5.23 -2.75
C THR A 228 -0.95 -4.69 -4.18
N SER A 229 -1.38 -3.47 -4.47
CA SER A 229 -1.36 -2.89 -5.83
C SER A 229 -0.07 -2.12 -6.15
N TYR A 230 0.88 -2.10 -5.22
CA TYR A 230 2.14 -1.37 -5.34
C TYR A 230 3.35 -2.25 -5.72
N GLY A 231 3.15 -3.52 -6.10
CA GLY A 231 4.20 -4.37 -6.66
C GLY A 231 4.13 -4.49 -8.18
N LYS A 232 5.07 -5.24 -8.75
CA LYS A 232 5.08 -5.64 -10.18
C LYS A 232 5.05 -7.17 -10.37
N ASP A 233 4.88 -7.93 -9.29
CA ASP A 233 4.65 -9.37 -9.36
C ASP A 233 3.23 -9.68 -9.87
N THR A 234 3.00 -10.93 -10.25
CA THR A 234 1.72 -11.41 -10.80
C THR A 234 0.52 -11.06 -9.94
N PHE A 235 0.62 -11.21 -8.61
CA PHE A 235 -0.48 -10.90 -7.71
C PHE A 235 -0.73 -9.39 -7.69
N SER A 236 0.32 -8.59 -7.62
CA SER A 236 0.22 -7.13 -7.65
C SER A 236 -0.41 -6.60 -8.93
N SER A 237 -0.04 -7.15 -10.10
CA SER A 237 -0.64 -6.79 -11.38
C SER A 237 -2.14 -7.09 -11.40
N ILE A 238 -2.55 -8.25 -10.90
CA ILE A 238 -3.98 -8.59 -10.77
C ILE A 238 -4.67 -7.65 -9.78
N SER A 239 -4.03 -7.35 -8.64
CA SER A 239 -4.56 -6.46 -7.62
C SER A 239 -4.82 -5.06 -8.16
N ILE A 240 -3.86 -4.46 -8.87
CA ILE A 240 -4.00 -3.12 -9.45
C ILE A 240 -5.03 -3.09 -10.58
N LEU A 241 -5.17 -4.17 -11.37
CA LEU A 241 -6.20 -4.30 -12.42
C LEU A 241 -7.61 -4.44 -11.82
N ILE A 242 -7.77 -5.16 -10.70
CA ILE A 242 -9.03 -5.20 -9.94
C ILE A 242 -9.37 -3.81 -9.38
N ASP A 243 -8.38 -3.10 -8.83
CA ASP A 243 -8.60 -1.72 -8.36
C ASP A 243 -8.98 -0.79 -9.51
N CYS A 244 -8.33 -0.93 -10.68
CA CYS A 244 -8.67 -0.19 -11.89
C CYS A 244 -10.11 -0.45 -12.32
N LEU A 245 -10.55 -1.72 -12.35
CA LEU A 245 -11.93 -2.08 -12.63
C LEU A 245 -12.93 -1.46 -11.65
N CYS A 246 -12.56 -1.37 -10.36
CA CYS A 246 -13.42 -0.80 -9.32
C CYS A 246 -13.65 0.70 -9.45
N VAL A 247 -12.67 1.44 -9.99
CA VAL A 247 -12.78 2.92 -10.10
C VAL A 247 -13.55 3.37 -11.33
N GLN A 248 -13.73 2.50 -12.33
CA GLN A 248 -14.41 2.86 -13.57
C GLN A 248 -15.86 3.33 -13.31
N PRO A 249 -16.28 4.46 -13.89
CA PRO A 249 -17.57 5.08 -13.56
C PRO A 249 -18.72 4.46 -14.36
N ASP A 250 -18.49 4.15 -15.63
CA ASP A 250 -19.50 3.73 -16.59
C ASP A 250 -19.31 2.28 -17.07
N TYR A 251 -20.22 1.83 -17.92
CA TYR A 251 -20.23 0.44 -18.40
C TYR A 251 -19.11 0.15 -19.41
N ILE A 252 -18.80 1.10 -20.29
CA ILE A 252 -17.83 0.94 -21.38
C ILE A 252 -16.43 0.84 -20.79
N SER A 253 -16.08 1.79 -19.92
CA SER A 253 -14.79 1.79 -19.22
C SER A 253 -14.62 0.55 -18.33
N LYS A 254 -15.69 0.07 -17.67
CA LYS A 254 -15.67 -1.22 -16.94
C LYS A 254 -15.40 -2.40 -17.84
N GLN A 255 -16.00 -2.46 -19.02
CA GLN A 255 -15.76 -3.55 -19.98
C GLN A 255 -14.31 -3.53 -20.46
N ALA A 256 -13.77 -2.36 -20.79
CA ALA A 256 -12.37 -2.22 -21.18
C ALA A 256 -11.42 -2.68 -20.06
N ALA A 257 -11.68 -2.25 -18.82
CA ALA A 257 -10.86 -2.63 -17.68
C ALA A 257 -10.93 -4.12 -17.34
N ASP A 258 -12.12 -4.70 -17.45
CA ASP A 258 -12.36 -6.12 -17.24
C ASP A 258 -11.73 -6.97 -18.35
N PHE A 259 -11.81 -6.53 -19.60
CA PHE A 259 -11.11 -7.17 -20.72
C PHE A 259 -9.60 -7.16 -20.48
N ALA A 260 -9.02 -6.02 -20.07
CA ALA A 260 -7.60 -5.94 -19.76
C ALA A 260 -7.16 -6.87 -18.63
N LEU A 261 -7.95 -6.94 -17.55
CA LEU A 261 -7.73 -7.89 -16.46
C LEU A 261 -7.71 -9.34 -16.95
N ILE A 262 -8.69 -9.75 -17.75
CA ILE A 262 -8.78 -11.13 -18.22
C ILE A 262 -7.67 -11.45 -19.21
N THR A 263 -7.35 -10.55 -20.14
CA THR A 263 -6.28 -10.83 -21.10
C THR A 263 -4.92 -10.86 -20.44
N PHE A 264 -4.66 -10.00 -19.43
CA PHE A 264 -3.45 -10.14 -18.60
C PHE A 264 -3.39 -11.51 -17.93
N VAL A 265 -4.48 -11.96 -17.30
CA VAL A 265 -4.54 -13.28 -16.68
C VAL A 265 -4.30 -14.41 -17.68
N GLN A 266 -4.81 -14.28 -18.91
CA GLN A 266 -4.59 -15.22 -20.01
C GLN A 266 -3.19 -15.13 -20.63
N SER A 267 -2.40 -14.10 -20.38
CA SER A 267 -1.01 -14.04 -20.84
C SER A 267 -0.03 -14.69 -19.86
N LEU A 268 -0.46 -14.96 -18.62
CA LEU A 268 0.36 -15.56 -17.58
C LEU A 268 0.74 -17.01 -17.90
N LYS A 269 2.04 -17.29 -17.80
CA LYS A 269 2.63 -18.63 -17.93
C LYS A 269 3.02 -19.14 -16.54
N LEU A 270 2.14 -19.93 -15.93
CA LEU A 270 2.28 -20.41 -14.56
C LEU A 270 2.16 -21.93 -14.50
N THR A 271 2.97 -22.58 -13.68
CA THR A 271 2.83 -24.00 -13.35
C THR A 271 1.56 -24.26 -12.55
N THR A 272 1.10 -25.52 -12.48
CA THR A 272 -0.08 -25.91 -11.69
C THR A 272 0.04 -25.50 -10.22
N GLU A 273 1.23 -25.63 -9.65
CA GLU A 273 1.55 -25.23 -8.28
C GLU A 273 1.42 -23.70 -8.12
N GLN A 274 2.06 -22.93 -8.99
CA GLN A 274 1.98 -21.46 -8.98
C GLN A 274 0.54 -20.95 -9.17
N GLN A 275 -0.25 -21.62 -10.01
CA GLN A 275 -1.67 -21.30 -10.18
C GLN A 275 -2.47 -21.60 -8.91
N ALA A 276 -2.21 -22.72 -8.24
CA ALA A 276 -2.89 -23.07 -6.99
C ALA A 276 -2.59 -22.04 -5.90
N ASP A 277 -1.32 -21.66 -5.75
CA ASP A 277 -0.88 -20.65 -4.79
C ASP A 277 -1.53 -19.29 -5.07
N LEU A 278 -1.50 -18.85 -6.33
CA LEU A 278 -2.14 -17.59 -6.75
C LEU A 278 -3.65 -17.59 -6.48
N LYS A 279 -4.34 -18.69 -6.79
CA LYS A 279 -5.79 -18.82 -6.54
C LYS A 279 -6.11 -18.76 -5.05
N ASN A 280 -5.31 -19.44 -4.22
CA ASN A 280 -5.48 -19.42 -2.77
C ASN A 280 -5.23 -18.02 -2.20
N LEU A 281 -4.18 -17.34 -2.64
CA LEU A 281 -3.86 -15.98 -2.19
C LEU A 281 -4.96 -14.97 -2.60
N LEU A 282 -5.53 -15.11 -3.80
CA LEU A 282 -6.67 -14.30 -4.23
C LEU A 282 -7.88 -14.52 -3.33
N ASP A 283 -8.17 -15.77 -2.95
CA ASP A 283 -9.25 -16.07 -2.02
C ASP A 283 -9.02 -15.48 -0.64
N THR A 284 -7.83 -15.68 -0.06
CA THR A 284 -7.52 -15.17 1.28
C THR A 284 -7.53 -13.65 1.34
N LYS A 285 -6.97 -12.96 0.33
CA LYS A 285 -6.95 -11.49 0.24
C LYS A 285 -8.34 -10.87 0.17
N TYR A 286 -9.24 -11.45 -0.63
CA TYR A 286 -10.53 -10.84 -0.93
C TYR A 286 -11.71 -11.42 -0.14
N MET A 287 -11.49 -12.47 0.67
CA MET A 287 -12.51 -13.12 1.50
C MET A 287 -13.35 -12.15 2.35
N VAL A 288 -12.73 -11.10 2.89
CA VAL A 288 -13.39 -10.10 3.76
C VAL A 288 -13.64 -8.76 3.08
N SER A 289 -13.50 -8.69 1.75
CA SER A 289 -13.60 -7.44 0.99
C SER A 289 -15.02 -6.87 0.94
N ASP A 290 -15.15 -5.55 0.94
CA ASP A 290 -16.41 -4.84 0.70
C ASP A 290 -16.69 -4.54 -0.78
N ILE A 291 -15.83 -4.99 -1.69
CA ILE A 291 -15.99 -4.81 -3.13
C ILE A 291 -17.22 -5.61 -3.60
N LYS A 292 -18.19 -4.91 -4.21
CA LYS A 292 -19.40 -5.53 -4.75
C LYS A 292 -19.05 -6.49 -5.89
N ARG A 293 -19.60 -7.71 -5.84
CA ARG A 293 -19.44 -8.74 -6.87
C ARG A 293 -17.99 -9.18 -7.09
N ILE A 294 -17.13 -9.02 -6.08
CA ILE A 294 -15.74 -9.48 -6.15
C ILE A 294 -15.66 -10.99 -6.39
N ASP A 295 -16.60 -11.77 -5.87
CA ASP A 295 -16.74 -13.20 -6.10
C ASP A 295 -16.84 -13.55 -7.60
N ILE A 296 -17.61 -12.77 -8.37
CA ILE A 296 -17.76 -12.95 -9.82
C ILE A 296 -16.45 -12.62 -10.54
N VAL A 297 -15.77 -11.53 -10.15
CA VAL A 297 -14.48 -11.13 -10.72
C VAL A 297 -13.42 -12.20 -10.45
N LEU A 298 -13.30 -12.64 -9.19
CA LEU A 298 -12.36 -13.70 -8.80
C LEU A 298 -12.65 -15.00 -9.52
N LYS A 299 -13.92 -15.42 -9.62
CA LYS A 299 -14.28 -16.63 -10.37
C LYS A 299 -13.75 -16.57 -11.80
N ARG A 300 -13.96 -15.45 -12.49
CA ARG A 300 -13.48 -15.28 -13.87
C ARG A 300 -11.96 -15.30 -13.99
N ILE A 301 -11.25 -14.70 -13.05
CA ILE A 301 -9.78 -14.78 -13.00
C ILE A 301 -9.36 -16.26 -12.89
N LYS A 302 -9.94 -17.00 -11.94
CA LYS A 302 -9.58 -18.41 -11.71
C LYS A 302 -9.90 -19.32 -12.89
N ASP A 303 -11.05 -19.09 -13.54
CA ASP A 303 -11.48 -19.84 -14.72
C ASP A 303 -10.48 -19.62 -15.87
N ASN A 304 -10.02 -18.38 -16.08
CA ASN A 304 -9.05 -18.06 -17.14
C ASN A 304 -7.63 -18.55 -16.84
N LEU A 305 -7.20 -18.56 -15.57
CA LEU A 305 -5.94 -19.21 -15.17
C LEU A 305 -5.93 -20.70 -15.55
N ALA A 306 -7.06 -21.39 -15.42
CA ALA A 306 -7.17 -22.83 -15.74
C ALA A 306 -7.17 -23.11 -17.26
N LEU A 307 -7.71 -22.20 -18.08
CA LEU A 307 -7.76 -22.37 -19.54
C LEU A 307 -6.37 -22.38 -20.18
N ASN A 308 -5.44 -21.55 -19.69
CA ASN A 308 -4.07 -21.49 -20.20
C ASN A 308 -3.30 -22.80 -20.05
N TYR A 309 -3.47 -23.47 -18.91
CA TYR A 309 -2.80 -24.74 -18.66
C TYR A 309 -3.21 -25.80 -19.68
N ASN A 310 -4.52 -25.93 -19.92
CA ASN A 310 -5.05 -26.92 -20.86
C ASN A 310 -4.59 -26.66 -22.30
N LEU A 311 -4.40 -25.40 -22.69
CA LEU A 311 -3.88 -25.03 -24.01
C LEU A 311 -2.40 -25.41 -24.17
N GLU A 312 -1.57 -25.17 -23.15
CA GLU A 312 -0.14 -25.55 -23.19
C GLU A 312 0.08 -27.06 -23.13
N GLU A 313 -0.69 -27.82 -22.34
CA GLU A 313 -0.62 -29.29 -22.33
C GLU A 313 -1.05 -29.88 -23.68
N SER A 314 -2.15 -29.38 -24.26
CA SER A 314 -2.62 -29.84 -25.57
C SER A 314 -1.59 -29.58 -26.68
N GLN A 315 -0.84 -28.48 -26.61
CA GLN A 315 0.23 -28.17 -27.55
C GLN A 315 1.45 -29.08 -27.36
N LYS A 316 1.84 -29.37 -26.11
CA LYS A 316 2.94 -30.32 -25.82
C LYS A 316 2.62 -31.75 -26.24
N GLU A 317 1.37 -32.18 -26.09
CA GLU A 317 0.91 -33.50 -26.56
C GLU A 317 0.84 -33.59 -28.09
N ALA A 318 0.60 -32.47 -28.79
CA ALA A 318 0.59 -32.43 -30.25
C ALA A 318 2.01 -32.39 -30.87
N GLU A 319 3.02 -32.00 -30.11
CA GLU A 319 4.43 -31.91 -30.53
C GLU A 319 5.27 -33.15 -30.16
N ALA A 320 4.70 -34.09 -29.39
CA ALA A 320 5.33 -35.35 -28.95
C ALA A 320 4.92 -36.55 -29.82
#